data_AF-A0AAN8G8W8-F1
#
_entry.id   AF-A0AAN8G8W8-F1
#
_cell.length_a   1.000
_cell.length_b   1.000
_cell.length_c   1.000
_cell.angle_alpha   90.00
_cell.angle_beta   90.00
_cell.angle_gamma   90.00
#
_symmetry.space_group_name_H-M   'P 1'
#
loop_
_entity.id
_entity.type
_entity.pdbx_description
1 polymer ?
#
loop_
_entity_poly.entity_id
_entity_poly.type
_entity_poly.pdbx_seq_one_letter_code
_entity_poly.pdbx_strand_id
1 'polypeptide(L)'
;MDSSLLKCLVLVGAVCGVYSYGNGAPVGACTSMMPGHNGVSPQTSTSQYTITASSTTYQPNQQITVTIAGGGNHQGLLLQARKSGSTTPIGTFSTPSANTKLTQCTAAGDSWTHSDTTNKQTSTVIWTAPSTDMGQITFRATVATNKNTYWMNHESQALAYMAGTTMSNANIQTTTDNGCSVIQLGIGSVLAVAITAFYLL
;
A
#
# COMPACT_ATOMS: atom_id res chain seq x y z
N MET A 1 34.00 56.78 -14.34
CA MET A 1 33.18 55.58 -14.59
C MET A 1 32.89 54.98 -13.23
N ASP A 2 31.64 55.11 -12.80
CA ASP A 2 31.24 55.08 -11.39
C ASP A 2 31.28 53.65 -10.82
N SER A 3 32.05 53.43 -9.75
CA SER A 3 32.26 52.12 -9.10
C SER A 3 30.98 51.49 -8.53
N SER A 4 29.91 52.29 -8.46
CA SER A 4 28.58 51.93 -8.01
C SER A 4 27.81 51.10 -9.06
N LEU A 5 28.09 51.28 -10.36
CA LEU A 5 27.43 50.54 -11.44
C LEU A 5 27.98 49.11 -11.59
N LEU A 6 29.26 48.90 -11.29
CA LEU A 6 29.92 47.60 -11.39
C LEU A 6 29.46 46.62 -10.30
N LYS A 7 29.04 47.13 -9.13
CA LYS A 7 28.51 46.32 -8.03
C LYS A 7 27.08 45.83 -8.27
N CYS A 8 26.25 46.61 -8.98
CA CYS A 8 24.91 46.17 -9.39
C CYS A 8 24.98 45.06 -10.45
N LEU A 9 25.94 45.12 -11.36
CA LEU A 9 26.07 44.11 -12.42
C LEU A 9 26.52 42.73 -11.87
N VAL A 10 27.28 42.71 -10.77
CA VAL A 10 27.75 41.47 -10.13
C VAL A 10 26.65 40.78 -9.30
N LEU A 11 25.59 41.48 -8.90
CA LEU A 11 24.46 40.90 -8.15
C LEU A 11 23.36 40.29 -9.03
N VAL A 12 23.41 40.47 -10.36
CA VAL A 12 22.39 39.98 -11.31
C VAL A 12 22.78 38.64 -11.97
N GLY A 13 23.99 38.13 -11.72
CA GLY A 13 24.55 36.96 -12.42
C GLY A 13 24.35 35.58 -11.78
N ALA A 14 23.69 35.46 -10.64
CA ALA A 14 23.57 34.20 -9.91
C ALA A 14 22.11 33.82 -9.59
N VAL A 15 21.20 34.01 -10.54
CA VAL A 15 19.97 33.21 -10.54
C VAL A 15 20.34 31.85 -11.13
N CYS A 16 20.98 31.01 -10.32
CA CYS A 16 21.04 29.58 -10.61
C CYS A 16 19.58 29.15 -10.75
N GLY A 17 19.16 28.82 -11.99
CA GLY A 17 17.90 28.16 -12.21
C GLY A 17 17.89 26.89 -11.39
N VAL A 18 17.27 26.95 -10.21
CA VAL A 18 17.00 25.76 -9.40
C VAL A 18 15.96 24.99 -10.19
N TYR A 19 16.42 24.04 -11.00
CA TYR A 19 15.56 23.01 -11.54
C TYR A 19 15.03 22.24 -10.33
N SER A 20 13.83 22.61 -9.88
CA SER A 20 13.12 21.87 -8.85
C SER A 20 12.72 20.53 -9.49
N TYR A 21 13.60 19.54 -9.39
CA TYR A 21 13.28 18.17 -9.75
C TYR A 21 12.11 17.71 -8.88
N GLY A 22 11.14 17.02 -9.47
CA GLY A 22 10.04 16.39 -8.75
C GLY A 22 10.58 15.24 -7.89
N ASN A 23 11.21 15.57 -6.78
CA ASN A 23 11.89 14.64 -5.89
C ASN A 23 10.93 14.01 -4.87
N GLY A 24 9.68 13.77 -5.26
CA GLY A 24 8.66 13.21 -4.37
C GLY A 24 8.01 14.22 -3.44
N ALA A 25 7.03 13.75 -2.67
CA ALA A 25 6.29 14.59 -1.74
C ALA A 25 7.16 15.00 -0.53
N PRO A 26 7.14 16.29 -0.11
CA PRO A 26 7.79 16.71 1.13
C PRO A 26 7.03 16.19 2.35
N VAL A 27 7.72 16.14 3.50
CA VAL A 27 7.14 15.69 4.79
C VAL A 27 5.83 16.41 5.12
N GLY A 28 5.76 17.73 4.88
CA GLY A 28 4.56 18.53 5.13
C GLY A 28 3.34 18.16 4.28
N ALA A 29 3.53 17.53 3.12
CA ALA A 29 2.45 17.03 2.27
C ALA A 29 1.94 15.66 2.71
N CYS A 30 2.64 14.97 3.62
CA CYS A 30 2.35 13.56 3.88
C CYS A 30 1.05 13.33 4.66
N THR A 31 0.67 14.23 5.57
CA THR A 31 -0.62 14.12 6.29
C THR A 31 -1.80 14.46 5.39
N SER A 32 -1.73 15.61 4.71
CA SER A 32 -2.80 16.10 3.82
C SER A 32 -2.90 15.31 2.51
N MET A 33 -1.80 14.66 2.10
CA MET A 33 -1.60 14.06 0.79
C MET A 33 -1.79 15.03 -0.38
N MET A 34 -1.76 16.34 -0.11
CA MET A 34 -1.96 17.40 -1.09
C MET A 34 -0.63 17.80 -1.74
N PRO A 35 -0.52 17.78 -3.08
CA PRO A 35 0.65 18.30 -3.77
C PRO A 35 0.85 19.79 -3.47
N GLY A 36 2.10 20.21 -3.25
CA GLY A 36 2.46 21.60 -2.92
C GLY A 36 2.53 22.54 -4.12
N HIS A 37 1.65 22.39 -5.12
CA HIS A 37 1.62 23.24 -6.31
C HIS A 37 0.61 24.39 -6.15
N ASN A 38 1.08 25.63 -6.23
CA ASN A 38 0.22 26.81 -6.10
C ASN A 38 -0.79 26.90 -7.25
N GLY A 39 -2.04 27.23 -6.91
CA GLY A 39 -3.10 27.49 -7.89
C GLY A 39 -3.67 26.25 -8.59
N VAL A 40 -3.28 25.05 -8.16
CA VAL A 40 -3.82 23.80 -8.69
C VAL A 40 -4.66 23.12 -7.61
N SER A 41 -5.84 22.65 -8.01
CA SER A 41 -6.76 21.91 -7.15
C SER A 41 -6.91 20.47 -7.63
N PRO A 42 -7.27 19.53 -6.73
CA PRO A 42 -7.53 18.14 -7.13
C PRO A 42 -8.67 18.07 -8.15
N GLN A 43 -8.58 17.10 -9.05
CA GLN A 43 -9.66 16.77 -9.97
C GLN A 43 -10.88 16.26 -9.18
N THR A 44 -12.07 16.65 -9.61
CA THR A 44 -13.35 16.23 -9.01
C THR A 44 -13.95 15.00 -9.69
N SER A 45 -13.48 14.67 -10.89
CA SER A 45 -13.85 13.45 -11.60
C SER A 45 -13.28 12.21 -10.89
N THR A 46 -13.86 11.05 -11.19
CA THR A 46 -13.30 9.77 -10.74
C THR A 46 -11.88 9.59 -11.28
N SER A 47 -10.97 9.15 -10.42
CA SER A 47 -9.60 8.78 -10.83
C SER A 47 -9.65 7.62 -11.83
N GLN A 48 -8.90 7.76 -12.91
CA GLN A 48 -8.67 6.71 -13.90
C GLN A 48 -7.57 5.71 -13.49
N TYR A 49 -6.80 6.04 -12.46
CA TYR A 49 -5.84 5.13 -11.83
C TYR A 49 -6.55 4.25 -10.80
N THR A 50 -6.00 3.06 -10.56
CA THR A 50 -6.44 2.09 -9.56
C THR A 50 -5.31 1.71 -8.63
N ILE A 51 -5.63 1.43 -7.36
CA ILE A 51 -4.70 0.84 -6.39
C ILE A 51 -5.16 -0.58 -6.11
N THR A 52 -4.28 -1.55 -6.35
CA THR A 52 -4.56 -2.97 -6.07
C THR A 52 -3.52 -3.52 -5.09
N ALA A 53 -3.98 -4.41 -4.21
CA ALA A 53 -3.16 -5.16 -3.29
C ALA A 53 -3.19 -6.63 -3.68
N SER A 54 -2.08 -7.35 -3.49
CA SER A 54 -2.00 -8.79 -3.80
C SER A 54 -2.78 -9.69 -2.84
N SER A 55 -3.42 -9.11 -1.82
CA SER A 55 -4.25 -9.78 -0.83
C SER A 55 -5.39 -8.86 -0.42
N THR A 56 -6.51 -9.42 0.06
CA THR A 56 -7.62 -8.70 0.70
C THR A 56 -7.59 -8.81 2.22
N THR A 57 -6.59 -9.50 2.76
CA THR A 57 -6.35 -9.65 4.19
C THR A 57 -4.89 -9.44 4.53
N TYR A 58 -4.59 -9.16 5.81
CA TYR A 58 -3.22 -9.08 6.30
C TYR A 58 -3.04 -9.82 7.63
N GLN A 59 -1.87 -10.44 7.80
CA GLN A 59 -1.37 -11.03 9.04
C GLN A 59 -0.18 -10.22 9.56
N PRO A 60 0.22 -10.39 10.84
CA PRO A 60 1.42 -9.76 11.38
C PRO A 60 2.65 -9.98 10.49
N ASN A 61 3.34 -8.88 10.12
CA ASN A 61 4.54 -8.88 9.27
C ASN A 61 4.34 -9.44 7.85
N GLN A 62 3.11 -9.66 7.40
CA GLN A 62 2.85 -10.11 6.03
C GLN A 62 3.31 -9.06 5.02
N GLN A 63 3.99 -9.53 3.97
CA GLN A 63 4.33 -8.71 2.82
C GLN A 63 3.23 -8.78 1.76
N ILE A 64 2.77 -7.63 1.31
CA ILE A 64 1.71 -7.46 0.30
C ILE A 64 2.24 -6.54 -0.79
N THR A 65 2.17 -6.98 -2.04
CA THR A 65 2.51 -6.12 -3.18
C THR A 65 1.36 -5.17 -3.45
N VAL A 66 1.67 -3.88 -3.49
CA VAL A 66 0.75 -2.79 -3.82
C VAL A 66 1.10 -2.27 -5.21
N THR A 67 0.10 -2.11 -6.07
CA THR A 67 0.26 -1.66 -7.45
C THR A 67 -0.60 -0.43 -7.71
N ILE A 68 -0.04 0.58 -8.36
CA ILE A 68 -0.78 1.69 -8.98
C ILE A 68 -0.67 1.53 -10.51
N ALA A 69 -1.81 1.47 -11.19
CA ALA A 69 -1.89 1.34 -12.65
C ALA A 69 -3.20 1.97 -13.19
N GLY A 70 -3.42 1.89 -14.50
CA GLY A 70 -4.62 2.43 -15.17
C GLY A 70 -4.46 3.90 -15.60
N GLY A 71 -5.40 4.43 -16.39
CA GLY A 71 -5.42 5.87 -16.70
C GLY A 71 -4.27 6.43 -17.55
N GLY A 72 -3.40 5.57 -18.09
CA GLY A 72 -2.20 5.98 -18.84
C GLY A 72 -1.01 6.25 -17.94
N ASN A 73 -0.13 7.17 -18.35
CA ASN A 73 1.08 7.49 -17.59
C ASN A 73 0.78 8.38 -16.37
N HIS A 74 1.37 8.10 -15.22
CA HIS A 74 1.50 9.04 -14.10
C HIS A 74 2.93 9.55 -13.94
N GLN A 75 3.07 10.79 -13.49
CA GLN A 75 4.35 11.42 -13.18
C GLN A 75 4.60 11.48 -11.67
N GLY A 76 3.54 11.68 -10.89
CA GLY A 76 3.61 11.79 -9.44
C GLY A 76 2.73 10.76 -8.73
N LEU A 77 3.22 10.29 -7.58
CA LEU A 77 2.43 9.53 -6.61
C LEU A 77 2.87 9.88 -5.18
N LEU A 78 1.94 9.72 -4.25
CA LEU A 78 2.19 9.60 -2.81
C LEU A 78 1.17 8.60 -2.26
N LEU A 79 1.63 7.49 -1.67
CA LEU A 79 0.79 6.42 -1.13
C LEU A 79 1.17 6.09 0.32
N GLN A 80 0.16 5.80 1.13
CA GLN A 80 0.27 5.34 2.51
C GLN A 80 -0.78 4.26 2.78
N ALA A 81 -0.50 3.34 3.71
CA ALA A 81 -1.56 2.51 4.30
C ALA A 81 -2.13 3.23 5.53
N ARG A 82 -3.45 3.29 5.68
CA ARG A 82 -4.13 4.00 6.77
C ARG A 82 -5.36 3.23 7.25
N LYS A 83 -5.78 3.46 8.50
CA LYS A 83 -7.15 3.11 8.94
C LYS A 83 -8.14 4.09 8.31
N SER A 84 -9.39 3.64 8.11
CA SER A 84 -10.47 4.55 7.73
C SER A 84 -10.58 5.72 8.73
N GLY A 85 -10.71 6.95 8.21
CA GLY A 85 -10.79 8.17 9.01
C GLY A 85 -9.47 8.63 9.66
N SER A 86 -8.38 7.86 9.56
CA SER A 86 -7.08 8.24 10.09
C SER A 86 -6.21 8.93 9.05
N THR A 87 -5.33 9.83 9.50
CA THR A 87 -4.25 10.41 8.68
C THR A 87 -2.88 9.80 8.97
N THR A 88 -2.79 8.89 9.93
CA THR A 88 -1.53 8.28 10.37
C THR A 88 -1.17 7.07 9.51
N PRO A 89 0.01 7.04 8.89
CA PRO A 89 0.51 5.89 8.13
C PRO A 89 0.68 4.65 9.00
N ILE A 90 0.56 3.47 8.38
CA ILE A 90 0.64 2.17 9.04
C ILE A 90 1.56 1.24 8.25
N GLY A 91 2.42 0.52 8.95
CA GLY A 91 3.37 -0.41 8.35
C GLY A 91 4.51 0.29 7.63
N THR A 92 5.30 -0.49 6.89
CA THR A 92 6.49 0.00 6.21
C THR A 92 6.56 -0.55 4.80
N PHE A 93 7.07 0.25 3.88
CA PHE A 93 7.25 -0.11 2.49
C PHE A 93 8.70 -0.53 2.20
N SER A 94 8.86 -1.34 1.16
CA SER A 94 10.16 -1.81 0.66
C SER A 94 10.09 -2.03 -0.86
N THR A 95 11.26 -2.18 -1.49
CA THR A 95 11.39 -2.52 -2.92
C THR A 95 10.57 -1.61 -3.87
N PRO A 96 10.71 -0.27 -3.78
CA PRO A 96 9.99 0.62 -4.68
C PRO A 96 10.41 0.38 -6.14
N SER A 97 9.46 0.40 -7.07
CA SER A 97 9.74 0.32 -8.50
C SER A 97 10.59 1.49 -8.99
N ALA A 98 11.16 1.36 -10.20
CA ALA A 98 11.94 2.42 -10.83
C ALA A 98 11.22 3.78 -10.82
N ASN A 99 12.00 4.87 -10.71
CA ASN A 99 11.51 6.25 -10.68
C ASN A 99 10.57 6.56 -9.49
N THR A 100 10.60 5.71 -8.46
CA THR A 100 9.90 5.90 -7.19
C THR A 100 10.84 5.64 -6.02
N LYS A 101 10.48 6.12 -4.83
CA LYS A 101 11.27 5.98 -3.62
C LYS A 101 10.39 5.96 -2.38
N LEU A 102 10.96 5.47 -1.30
CA LEU A 102 10.36 5.56 0.02
C LEU A 102 10.66 6.93 0.63
N THR A 103 9.74 7.42 1.45
CA THR A 103 9.93 8.65 2.22
C THR A 103 9.40 8.44 3.64
N GLN A 104 9.73 9.37 4.52
CA GLN A 104 9.28 9.38 5.91
C GLN A 104 8.20 10.44 6.09
N CYS A 105 7.00 10.02 6.48
CA CYS A 105 5.95 10.90 6.98
C CYS A 105 6.05 11.00 8.51
N THR A 106 5.83 9.87 9.18
CA THR A 106 5.91 9.73 10.65
C THR A 106 7.08 8.84 11.05
N ALA A 107 7.31 7.75 10.31
CA ALA A 107 8.39 6.80 10.50
C ALA A 107 9.08 6.51 9.16
N ALA A 108 10.32 6.03 9.22
CA ALA A 108 11.09 5.72 8.02
C ALA A 108 10.38 4.68 7.15
N GLY A 109 10.20 5.00 5.87
CA GLY A 109 9.60 4.07 4.90
C GLY A 109 8.10 3.85 5.07
N ASP A 110 7.39 4.68 5.83
CA ASP A 110 5.93 4.57 6.02
C ASP A 110 5.10 5.16 4.86
N SER A 111 5.78 5.73 3.87
CA SER A 111 5.19 6.41 2.72
C SER A 111 5.99 6.12 1.45
N TRP A 112 5.28 6.01 0.33
CA TRP A 112 5.88 5.76 -0.98
C TRP A 112 5.56 6.89 -1.94
N THR A 113 6.57 7.42 -2.66
CA THR A 113 6.42 8.57 -3.55
C THR A 113 7.25 8.43 -4.82
N HIS A 114 7.03 9.29 -5.82
CA HIS A 114 7.88 9.36 -7.01
C HIS A 114 9.29 9.90 -6.65
N SER A 115 10.32 9.47 -7.37
CA SER A 115 11.68 10.02 -7.22
C SER A 115 12.02 11.04 -8.29
N ASP A 116 11.29 11.03 -9.40
CA ASP A 116 11.38 11.95 -10.52
C ASP A 116 10.04 11.99 -11.29
N THR A 117 9.95 12.87 -12.29
CA THR A 117 8.74 13.07 -13.10
C THR A 117 8.70 12.23 -14.38
N THR A 118 9.53 11.20 -14.50
CA THR A 118 9.47 10.26 -15.65
C THR A 118 8.09 9.62 -15.70
N ASN A 119 7.55 9.45 -16.91
CA ASN A 119 6.26 8.81 -17.11
C ASN A 119 6.31 7.33 -16.66
N LYS A 120 5.36 6.93 -15.83
CA LYS A 120 5.22 5.58 -15.31
C LYS A 120 3.84 5.06 -15.74
N GLN A 121 3.77 3.88 -16.37
CA GLN A 121 2.48 3.23 -16.63
C GLN A 121 1.99 2.43 -15.42
N THR A 122 2.92 1.75 -14.77
CA THR A 122 2.67 0.93 -13.59
C THR A 122 3.76 1.23 -12.57
N SER A 123 3.38 1.32 -11.30
CA SER A 123 4.32 1.38 -10.20
C SER A 123 3.95 0.35 -9.16
N THR A 124 4.95 -0.27 -8.54
CA THR A 124 4.76 -1.28 -7.49
C THR A 124 5.66 -1.03 -6.29
N VAL A 125 5.19 -1.48 -5.13
CA VAL A 125 5.94 -1.45 -3.87
C VAL A 125 5.49 -2.63 -3.01
N ILE A 126 6.37 -3.15 -2.15
CA ILE A 126 5.97 -4.13 -1.14
C ILE A 126 5.63 -3.38 0.15
N TRP A 127 4.47 -3.64 0.71
CA TRP A 127 4.07 -3.19 2.04
C TRP A 127 4.19 -4.32 3.05
N THR A 128 4.80 -4.04 4.20
CA THR A 128 4.90 -4.97 5.33
C THR A 128 3.93 -4.53 6.41
N ALA A 129 2.99 -5.42 6.76
CA ALA A 129 2.03 -5.18 7.82
C ALA A 129 2.70 -5.04 9.19
N PRO A 130 2.16 -4.22 10.12
CA PRO A 130 2.62 -4.18 11.50
C PRO A 130 2.52 -5.54 12.19
N SER A 131 3.23 -5.70 13.30
CA SER A 131 3.19 -6.92 14.11
C SER A 131 1.92 -7.10 14.94
N THR A 132 1.03 -6.10 14.94
CA THR A 132 -0.21 -6.07 15.74
C THR A 132 -1.43 -5.85 14.86
N ASP A 133 -2.59 -6.29 15.34
CA ASP A 133 -3.88 -5.97 14.72
C ASP A 133 -4.10 -4.45 14.69
N MET A 134 -4.33 -3.91 13.50
CA MET A 134 -4.64 -2.51 13.27
C MET A 134 -6.09 -2.33 12.78
N GLY A 135 -6.92 -3.37 12.77
CA GLY A 135 -8.26 -3.38 12.22
C GLY A 135 -8.25 -3.29 10.70
N GLN A 136 -9.29 -2.71 10.11
CA GLN A 136 -9.38 -2.54 8.66
C GLN A 136 -8.42 -1.45 8.15
N ILE A 137 -7.61 -1.79 7.15
CA ILE A 137 -6.62 -0.88 6.54
C ILE A 137 -6.97 -0.67 5.06
N THR A 138 -6.77 0.54 4.54
CA THR A 138 -6.80 0.83 3.11
C THR A 138 -5.47 1.45 2.67
N PHE A 139 -5.07 1.21 1.42
CA PHE A 139 -4.01 1.99 0.79
C PHE A 139 -4.64 3.23 0.19
N ARG A 140 -4.23 4.41 0.65
CA ARG A 140 -4.69 5.70 0.15
C ARG A 140 -3.57 6.35 -0.65
N ALA A 141 -3.90 6.91 -1.81
CA ALA A 141 -2.94 7.60 -2.65
C ALA A 141 -3.44 8.94 -3.19
N THR A 142 -2.47 9.78 -3.50
CA THR A 142 -2.58 10.87 -4.45
C THR A 142 -1.80 10.47 -5.70
N VAL A 143 -2.42 10.56 -6.88
CA VAL A 143 -1.81 10.21 -8.17
C VAL A 143 -1.94 11.40 -9.11
N ALA A 144 -0.83 11.77 -9.74
CA ALA A 144 -0.74 12.91 -10.64
C ALA A 144 -0.31 12.45 -12.03
N THR A 145 -1.15 12.72 -13.04
CA THR A 145 -0.77 12.58 -14.45
C THR A 145 0.35 13.56 -14.79
N ASN A 146 0.24 14.79 -14.28
CA ASN A 146 1.23 15.84 -14.42
C ASN A 146 1.05 16.88 -13.29
N LYS A 147 1.84 17.96 -13.32
CA LYS A 147 1.82 19.04 -12.32
C LYS A 147 0.44 19.66 -12.06
N ASN A 148 -0.42 19.71 -13.09
CA ASN A 148 -1.71 20.41 -13.04
C ASN A 148 -2.91 19.45 -12.93
N THR A 149 -2.70 18.15 -13.04
CA THR A 149 -3.78 17.15 -13.09
C THR A 149 -3.47 16.01 -12.12
N TYR A 150 -4.21 15.98 -11.01
CA TYR A 150 -4.04 14.98 -9.97
C TYR A 150 -5.34 14.68 -9.22
N TRP A 151 -5.44 13.47 -8.68
CA TRP A 151 -6.53 13.02 -7.83
C TRP A 151 -5.98 12.69 -6.45
N MET A 152 -6.75 13.02 -5.42
CA MET A 152 -6.43 12.69 -4.02
C MET A 152 -7.45 11.71 -3.46
N ASN A 153 -7.11 11.12 -2.30
CA ASN A 153 -8.02 10.27 -1.52
C ASN A 153 -8.51 9.06 -2.32
N HIS A 154 -7.68 8.60 -3.26
CA HIS A 154 -7.96 7.39 -4.00
C HIS A 154 -7.59 6.20 -3.10
N GLU A 155 -8.54 5.31 -2.84
CA GLU A 155 -8.35 4.19 -1.90
C GLU A 155 -8.44 2.84 -2.62
N SER A 156 -7.63 1.89 -2.18
CA SER A 156 -7.75 0.48 -2.56
C SER A 156 -8.98 -0.17 -1.91
N GLN A 157 -9.28 -1.40 -2.33
CA GLN A 157 -10.06 -2.29 -1.47
C GLN A 157 -9.38 -2.43 -0.09
N ALA A 158 -10.19 -2.50 0.96
CA ALA A 158 -9.69 -2.64 2.31
C ALA A 158 -9.14 -4.03 2.61
N LEU A 159 -8.09 -4.07 3.41
CA LEU A 159 -7.52 -5.27 3.99
C LEU A 159 -8.14 -5.54 5.35
N ALA A 160 -8.67 -6.76 5.54
CA ALA A 160 -9.10 -7.24 6.85
C ALA A 160 -7.95 -7.91 7.61
N TYR A 161 -7.89 -7.73 8.93
CA TYR A 161 -6.94 -8.46 9.75
C TYR A 161 -7.32 -9.95 9.80
N MET A 162 -6.33 -10.81 9.64
CA MET A 162 -6.45 -12.23 9.92
C MET A 162 -5.45 -12.59 11.00
N ALA A 163 -5.96 -13.02 12.16
CA ALA A 163 -5.11 -13.66 13.15
C ALA A 163 -4.46 -14.87 12.48
N GLY A 164 -3.12 -14.95 12.54
CA GLY A 164 -2.41 -16.11 12.02
C GLY A 164 -3.00 -17.35 12.69
N THR A 165 -3.60 -18.25 11.90
CA THR A 165 -4.07 -19.52 12.42
C THR A 165 -2.82 -20.26 12.90
N THR A 166 -2.58 -20.31 14.21
CA THR A 166 -1.80 -21.41 14.76
C THR A 166 -2.48 -22.65 14.23
N MET A 167 -1.79 -23.44 13.41
CA MET A 167 -2.23 -24.80 13.17
C MET A 167 -2.31 -25.44 14.56
N SER A 168 -3.50 -25.45 15.17
CA SER A 168 -3.73 -26.36 16.28
C SER A 168 -3.50 -27.71 15.66
N ASN A 169 -2.50 -28.46 16.12
CA ASN A 169 -2.43 -29.87 15.82
C ASN A 169 -3.84 -30.42 16.11
N ALA A 170 -4.60 -30.70 15.06
CA ALA A 170 -5.81 -31.48 15.22
C ALA A 170 -5.32 -32.75 15.91
N ASN A 171 -5.76 -32.97 17.14
CA ASN A 171 -5.44 -34.18 17.86
C ASN A 171 -6.09 -35.32 17.06
N ILE A 172 -5.33 -35.92 16.14
CA ILE A 172 -5.75 -37.15 15.47
C ILE A 172 -5.68 -38.22 16.54
N GLN A 173 -6.74 -38.32 17.34
CA GLN A 173 -6.89 -39.38 18.31
C GLN A 173 -7.39 -40.62 17.57
N THR A 174 -6.44 -41.44 17.14
CA THR A 174 -6.71 -42.75 16.56
C THR A 174 -7.19 -43.67 17.69
N THR A 175 -8.49 -43.96 17.73
CA THR A 175 -9.02 -45.03 18.60
C THR A 175 -9.18 -46.28 17.76
N THR A 176 -8.44 -47.33 18.12
CA THR A 176 -8.61 -48.68 17.58
C THR A 176 -9.73 -49.38 18.34
N ASP A 177 -10.80 -49.77 17.65
CA ASP A 177 -11.75 -50.73 18.18
C ASP A 177 -11.94 -51.87 17.16
N ASN A 178 -11.69 -53.10 17.62
CA ASN A 178 -11.89 -54.38 16.92
C ASN A 178 -11.50 -54.42 15.42
N GLY A 179 -10.35 -53.85 15.06
CA GLY A 179 -9.74 -54.02 13.73
C GLY A 179 -10.23 -53.07 12.64
N CYS A 180 -11.00 -52.03 12.96
CA CYS A 180 -11.35 -50.97 12.02
C CYS A 180 -10.83 -49.61 12.53
N SER A 181 -10.07 -48.89 11.70
CA SER A 181 -9.55 -47.56 12.05
C SER A 181 -10.56 -46.50 11.65
N VAL A 182 -11.10 -45.74 12.62
CA VAL A 182 -12.00 -44.61 12.38
C VAL A 182 -11.27 -43.30 12.60
N ILE A 183 -11.33 -42.40 11.60
CA ILE A 183 -10.83 -41.03 11.71
C ILE A 183 -11.99 -40.16 12.21
N GLN A 184 -11.98 -39.78 13.49
CA GLN A 184 -12.98 -38.87 14.02
C GLN A 184 -12.56 -37.42 13.75
N LEU A 185 -13.17 -36.80 12.73
CA LEU A 185 -13.06 -35.36 12.52
C LEU A 185 -13.92 -34.68 13.60
N GLY A 186 -13.26 -34.00 14.53
CA GLY A 186 -13.88 -33.24 15.62
C GLY A 186 -14.61 -31.98 15.16
N ILE A 187 -15.54 -32.13 14.23
CA ILE A 187 -16.55 -31.11 13.93
C ILE A 187 -17.91 -31.70 14.29
N GLY A 188 -18.53 -31.14 15.32
CA GLY A 188 -19.85 -31.55 15.76
C GLY A 188 -20.88 -31.33 14.65
N SER A 189 -21.28 -32.40 13.98
CA SER A 189 -22.60 -32.59 13.39
C SER A 189 -22.73 -34.02 12.90
N VAL A 190 -23.73 -34.70 13.45
CA VAL A 190 -24.06 -36.12 13.24
C VAL A 190 -24.52 -36.35 11.80
N LEU A 191 -23.96 -37.36 11.13
CA LEU A 191 -24.74 -38.17 10.18
C LEU A 191 -24.21 -39.60 10.23
N ALA A 192 -24.86 -40.43 11.03
CA ALA A 192 -24.63 -41.87 11.03
C ALA A 192 -25.09 -42.45 9.69
N VAL A 193 -24.17 -43.01 8.91
CA VAL A 193 -24.51 -43.89 7.79
C VAL A 193 -24.36 -45.32 8.29
N ALA A 194 -25.49 -45.96 8.60
CA ALA A 194 -25.53 -47.38 8.91
C ALA A 194 -25.20 -48.17 7.62
N ILE A 195 -24.07 -48.87 7.61
CA ILE A 195 -23.78 -49.88 6.59
C ILE A 195 -24.33 -51.20 7.11
N THR A 196 -25.51 -51.59 6.64
CA THR A 196 -26.03 -52.95 6.81
C THR A 196 -25.16 -53.93 6.04
N ALA A 197 -24.50 -54.82 6.77
CA ALA A 197 -23.77 -55.96 6.22
C ALA A 197 -24.75 -56.96 5.58
N PHE A 198 -24.60 -57.22 4.29
CA PHE A 198 -25.14 -58.43 3.65
C PHE A 198 -24.07 -59.52 3.74
N TYR A 199 -24.30 -60.48 4.64
CA TYR A 199 -23.71 -61.82 4.54
C TYR A 199 -24.52 -62.60 3.51
N LEU A 200 -23.85 -63.30 2.60
CA LEU A 200 -24.30 -64.58 2.04
C LEU A 200 -23.10 -65.33 1.43
N LEU A 201 -22.94 -66.55 1.95
CA LEU A 201 -22.19 -67.75 1.53
C LEU A 201 -21.31 -67.65 0.26
#